data_AF-A0A5D0MT11-F1
#
_entry.id   AF-A0A5D0MT11-F1
#
_cell.length_a   1.000
_cell.length_b   1.000
_cell.length_c   1.000
_cell.angle_alpha   90.00
_cell.angle_beta   90.00
_cell.angle_gamma   90.00
#
_symmetry.space_group_name_H-M   'P 1'
#
loop_
_entity.id
_entity.type
_entity.pdbx_description
1 polymer ?
#
loop_
_entity_poly.entity_id
_entity_poly.type
_entity_poly.pdbx_seq_one_letter_code
_entity_poly.pdbx_strand_id
1 'polypeptide(L)'
;MSYFAAAVARVEGAWTADEVSLRGVTDIEEVADRLRDVEPDADLSLLFVEADDTYLVILRLDEGEDLRVFGSDSAYAEESRLGALLVGDLKTSVTGLEDADEPRPATGGDEETEQPAVDPEADPVGDADILADLGIPAPKLLALSGSEGMMPADVTAEICQVLGCADEVEELREV
;
A
#
# COMPACT_ATOMS: atom_id res chain seq x y z
N MET A 1 16.53 9.82 1.32
CA MET A 1 15.33 8.97 1.24
C MET A 1 15.35 8.10 2.46
N SER A 2 14.61 8.52 3.47
CA SER A 2 14.26 7.68 4.61
C SER A 2 13.02 6.91 4.19
N TYR A 3 13.02 5.62 4.47
CA TYR A 3 11.83 4.79 4.38
C TYR A 3 11.70 4.02 5.68
N PHE A 4 10.48 3.63 6.00
CA PHE A 4 10.15 2.64 7.00
C PHE A 4 9.47 1.47 6.29
N ALA A 5 9.86 0.25 6.61
CA ALA A 5 9.35 -0.94 5.95
C ALA A 5 9.02 -2.00 6.99
N ALA A 6 7.73 -2.20 7.26
CA ALA A 6 7.23 -3.17 8.23
C ALA A 6 6.63 -4.36 7.51
N ALA A 7 7.21 -5.53 7.70
CA ALA A 7 6.58 -6.79 7.31
C ALA A 7 5.65 -7.24 8.43
N VAL A 8 4.46 -7.69 8.05
CA VAL A 8 3.50 -8.33 8.95
C VAL A 8 3.14 -9.68 8.36
N ALA A 9 3.34 -10.75 9.10
CA ALA A 9 3.13 -12.11 8.66
C ALA A 9 2.06 -12.80 9.50
N ARG A 10 1.21 -13.60 8.86
CA ARG A 10 0.16 -14.39 9.52
C ARG A 10 0.52 -15.86 9.50
N VAL A 11 0.62 -16.45 10.68
CA VAL A 11 0.87 -17.88 10.89
C VAL A 11 -0.23 -18.44 11.77
N GLU A 12 -1.00 -19.41 11.26
CA GLU A 12 -2.09 -20.07 12.00
C GLU A 12 -3.11 -19.08 12.63
N GLY A 13 -3.28 -17.91 12.02
CA GLY A 13 -4.20 -16.86 12.47
C GLY A 13 -3.64 -15.89 13.52
N ALA A 14 -2.36 -15.99 13.91
CA ALA A 14 -1.67 -14.99 14.70
C ALA A 14 -0.80 -14.10 13.81
N TRP A 15 -0.70 -12.82 14.15
CA TRP A 15 0.16 -11.86 13.45
C TRP A 15 1.51 -11.73 14.15
N THR A 16 2.56 -11.56 13.37
CA THR A 16 3.89 -11.14 13.80
C THR A 16 4.35 -9.99 12.90
N ALA A 17 5.26 -9.14 13.39
CA ALA A 17 5.84 -8.08 12.58
C ALA A 17 7.35 -7.97 12.78
N ASP A 18 8.06 -7.59 11.72
CA ASP A 18 9.50 -7.29 11.75
C ASP A 18 9.84 -6.16 10.76
N GLU A 19 10.90 -5.41 11.03
CA GLU A 19 11.38 -4.37 10.13
C GLU A 19 12.23 -4.98 9.01
N VAL A 20 11.87 -4.69 7.75
CA VAL A 20 12.59 -5.19 6.59
C VAL A 20 13.46 -4.12 5.97
N SER A 21 14.77 -4.36 5.94
CA SER A 21 15.68 -3.52 5.16
C SER A 21 15.51 -3.79 3.67
N LEU A 22 15.14 -2.75 2.89
CA LEU A 22 15.12 -2.74 1.43
C LEU A 22 16.43 -2.24 0.80
N ARG A 23 17.49 -2.05 1.61
CA ARG A 23 18.79 -1.66 1.08
C ARG A 23 19.37 -2.74 0.17
N GLY A 24 19.87 -2.31 -0.98
CA GLY A 24 20.52 -3.19 -1.94
C GLY A 24 19.58 -4.07 -2.75
N VAL A 25 18.25 -3.97 -2.57
CA VAL A 25 17.27 -4.59 -3.47
C VAL A 25 17.45 -4.00 -4.87
N THR A 26 17.33 -4.84 -5.89
CA THR A 26 17.38 -4.44 -7.30
C THR A 26 16.10 -4.69 -8.08
N ASP A 27 15.26 -5.62 -7.63
CA ASP A 27 13.99 -5.99 -8.26
C ASP A 27 12.94 -6.42 -7.23
N ILE A 28 11.72 -6.69 -7.69
CA ILE A 28 10.58 -7.03 -6.84
C ILE A 28 10.69 -8.45 -6.29
N GLU A 29 11.34 -9.34 -7.02
CA GLU A 29 11.60 -10.72 -6.62
C GLU A 29 12.50 -10.78 -5.38
N GLU A 30 13.54 -9.94 -5.30
CA GLU A 30 14.38 -9.80 -4.11
C GLU A 30 13.60 -9.24 -2.89
N VAL A 31 12.54 -8.45 -3.11
CA VAL A 31 11.64 -8.02 -2.02
C VAL A 31 10.79 -9.19 -1.55
N ALA A 32 10.23 -9.98 -2.48
CA ALA A 32 9.46 -11.16 -2.16
C ALA A 32 10.30 -12.17 -1.36
N ASP A 33 11.54 -12.40 -1.74
CA ASP A 33 12.46 -13.29 -1.02
C ASP A 33 12.72 -12.80 0.40
N ARG A 34 12.97 -11.50 0.60
CA ARG A 34 13.12 -10.93 1.95
C ARG A 34 11.87 -11.07 2.80
N LEU A 35 10.70 -10.88 2.19
CA LEU A 35 9.43 -11.02 2.89
C LEU A 35 9.17 -12.48 3.32
N ARG A 36 9.60 -13.47 2.51
CA ARG A 36 9.57 -14.89 2.89
C ARG A 36 10.56 -15.23 4.00
N ASP A 37 11.71 -14.56 4.04
CA ASP A 37 12.73 -14.77 5.07
C ASP A 37 12.29 -14.28 6.46
N VAL A 38 11.35 -13.33 6.53
CA VAL A 38 10.79 -12.83 7.81
C VAL A 38 10.04 -13.94 8.54
N GLU A 39 9.13 -14.61 7.85
CA GLU A 39 8.34 -15.72 8.40
C GLU A 39 8.07 -16.76 7.31
N PRO A 40 8.91 -17.81 7.20
CA PRO A 40 8.82 -18.81 6.14
C PRO A 40 7.55 -19.67 6.18
N ASP A 41 6.93 -19.79 7.36
CA ASP A 41 5.74 -20.60 7.59
C ASP A 41 4.44 -19.75 7.51
N ALA A 42 4.53 -18.49 7.05
CA ALA A 42 3.37 -17.61 6.91
C ALA A 42 2.47 -18.02 5.75
N ASP A 43 1.17 -18.10 6.03
CA ASP A 43 0.15 -18.30 5.01
C ASP A 43 -0.08 -17.01 4.18
N LEU A 44 0.25 -15.86 4.79
CA LEU A 44 0.08 -14.52 4.24
C LEU A 44 1.11 -13.58 4.85
N SER A 45 1.82 -12.83 4.01
CA SER A 45 2.71 -11.75 4.42
C SER A 45 2.36 -10.45 3.71
N LEU A 46 2.34 -9.36 4.47
CA LEU A 46 2.19 -8.00 3.98
C LEU A 46 3.46 -7.21 4.27
N LEU A 47 3.83 -6.30 3.38
CA LEU A 47 4.91 -5.36 3.58
C LEU A 47 4.38 -3.94 3.34
N PHE A 48 4.42 -3.12 4.38
CA PHE A 48 4.09 -1.69 4.32
C PHE A 48 5.39 -0.91 4.16
N VAL A 49 5.53 -0.17 3.06
CA VAL A 49 6.68 0.69 2.78
C VAL A 49 6.24 2.14 2.76
N GLU A 50 6.66 2.89 3.77
CA GLU A 50 6.39 4.31 3.92
C GLU A 50 7.65 5.07 3.49
N ALA A 51 7.53 5.99 2.52
CA ALA A 51 8.66 6.72 1.99
C ALA A 51 8.45 8.24 2.06
N ASP A 52 9.47 8.92 2.59
CA ASP A 52 9.55 10.39 2.74
C ASP A 52 8.24 11.03 3.23
N ASP A 53 7.53 10.36 4.15
CA ASP A 53 6.31 10.83 4.81
C ASP A 53 5.14 11.18 3.86
N THR A 54 5.22 10.80 2.58
CA THR A 54 4.23 11.19 1.56
C THR A 54 3.71 10.01 0.73
N TYR A 55 4.40 8.87 0.77
CA TYR A 55 4.11 7.75 -0.10
C TYR A 55 3.99 6.44 0.67
N LEU A 56 3.00 5.63 0.30
CA LEU A 56 2.77 4.29 0.84
C LEU A 56 2.75 3.27 -0.30
N VAL A 57 3.51 2.18 -0.12
CA VAL A 57 3.38 0.95 -0.92
C VAL A 57 2.95 -0.17 0.00
N ILE A 58 1.98 -0.97 -0.44
CA ILE A 58 1.57 -2.20 0.21
C ILE A 58 1.91 -3.34 -0.73
N LEU A 59 2.70 -4.29 -0.26
CA LEU A 59 2.98 -5.52 -0.98
C LEU A 59 2.34 -6.68 -0.23
N ARG A 60 1.81 -7.64 -0.98
CA ARG A 60 1.17 -8.83 -0.44
C ARG A 60 1.76 -10.06 -1.09
N LEU A 61 2.12 -11.02 -0.25
CA LEU A 61 2.58 -12.33 -0.64
C LEU A 61 1.71 -13.38 0.03
N ASP A 62 0.91 -14.09 -0.76
CA ASP A 62 0.18 -15.28 -0.32
C ASP A 62 1.05 -16.53 -0.54
N GLU A 63 0.79 -17.59 0.24
CA GLU A 63 1.51 -18.85 0.12
C GLU A 63 1.47 -19.40 -1.32
N GLY A 64 2.65 -19.48 -1.96
CA GLY A 64 2.80 -20.05 -3.29
C GLY A 64 2.32 -19.15 -4.44
N GLU A 65 1.95 -17.91 -4.17
CA GLU A 65 1.57 -16.93 -5.19
C GLU A 65 2.68 -15.89 -5.47
N ASP A 66 2.50 -15.14 -6.56
CA ASP A 66 3.37 -14.02 -6.92
C ASP A 66 3.05 -12.78 -6.06
N LEU A 67 4.04 -11.90 -5.90
CA LEU A 67 3.89 -10.68 -5.11
C LEU A 67 2.91 -9.71 -5.79
N ARG A 68 1.87 -9.32 -5.05
CA ARG A 68 0.91 -8.27 -5.45
C ARG A 68 1.34 -6.95 -4.83
N VAL A 69 1.06 -5.84 -5.52
CA VAL A 69 1.54 -4.52 -5.12
C VAL A 69 0.46 -3.47 -5.33
N PHE A 70 0.34 -2.57 -4.37
CA PHE A 70 -0.43 -1.33 -4.43
C PHE A 70 0.48 -0.16 -4.07
N GLY A 71 0.46 0.90 -4.88
CA GLY A 71 1.13 2.18 -4.59
C GLY A 71 0.10 3.29 -4.46
N SER A 72 0.28 4.21 -3.50
CA SER A 72 -0.68 5.28 -3.23
C SER A 72 -0.66 6.42 -4.26
N ASP A 73 0.45 6.59 -4.98
CA ASP A 73 0.71 7.71 -5.89
C ASP A 73 1.75 7.33 -6.97
N SER A 74 1.31 7.29 -8.22
CA SER A 74 2.14 6.95 -9.38
C SER A 74 3.22 7.99 -9.68
N ALA A 75 2.93 9.28 -9.49
CA ALA A 75 3.87 10.36 -9.77
C ALA A 75 5.06 10.31 -8.82
N TYR A 76 4.82 10.12 -7.52
CA TYR A 76 5.91 9.91 -6.56
C TYR A 76 6.72 8.64 -6.91
N ALA A 77 6.03 7.57 -7.35
CA ALA A 77 6.70 6.33 -7.70
C ALA A 77 7.72 6.51 -8.83
N GLU A 78 7.38 7.28 -9.87
CA GLU A 78 8.26 7.55 -11.01
C GLU A 78 9.49 8.41 -10.66
N GLU A 79 9.34 9.34 -9.71
CA GLU A 79 10.41 10.25 -9.31
C GLU A 79 11.38 9.63 -8.29
N SER A 80 10.91 8.66 -7.50
CA SER A 80 11.69 7.99 -6.46
C SER A 80 12.32 6.68 -6.95
N ARG A 81 13.61 6.46 -6.68
CA ARG A 81 14.28 5.19 -6.99
C ARG A 81 13.58 3.99 -6.32
N LEU A 82 13.09 4.18 -5.09
CA LEU A 82 12.39 3.13 -4.35
C LEU A 82 11.01 2.88 -4.96
N GLY A 83 10.28 3.95 -5.29
CA GLY A 83 8.99 3.87 -5.97
C GLY A 83 9.07 3.16 -7.32
N ALA A 84 10.04 3.55 -8.16
CA ALA A 84 10.25 2.98 -9.47
C ALA A 84 10.61 1.50 -9.41
N LEU A 85 11.33 1.06 -8.36
CA LEU A 85 11.64 -0.34 -8.13
C LEU A 85 10.39 -1.15 -7.73
N LEU A 86 9.57 -0.62 -6.81
CA LEU A 86 8.44 -1.35 -6.25
C LEU A 86 7.22 -1.37 -7.18
N VAL A 87 7.03 -0.30 -7.97
CA VAL A 87 5.78 -0.01 -8.69
C VAL A 87 6.01 0.24 -10.18
N GLY A 88 7.26 0.45 -10.64
CA GLY A 88 7.54 0.92 -12.00
C GLY A 88 7.09 0.02 -13.16
N ASP A 89 6.84 -1.27 -12.90
CA ASP A 89 6.28 -2.19 -13.91
C ASP A 89 4.74 -2.25 -13.91
N LEU A 90 4.07 -1.60 -12.95
CA LEU A 90 2.61 -1.51 -12.85
C LEU A 90 2.11 -0.42 -13.80
N LYS A 91 1.74 -0.82 -15.02
CA LYS A 91 1.42 0.09 -16.12
C LYS A 91 0.02 0.71 -16.09
N THR A 92 -0.74 0.58 -15.00
CA THR A 92 -2.15 1.00 -14.96
C THR A 92 -2.47 1.67 -13.63
N SER A 93 -2.95 2.91 -13.72
CA SER A 93 -3.58 3.62 -12.60
C SER A 93 -4.86 2.91 -12.19
N VAL A 94 -5.05 2.72 -10.88
CA VAL A 94 -6.25 2.09 -10.31
C VAL A 94 -7.48 2.96 -10.58
N THR A 95 -7.29 4.28 -10.56
CA THR A 95 -8.34 5.28 -10.73
C THR A 95 -8.73 5.48 -12.20
N GLY A 96 -7.93 4.94 -13.15
CA GLY A 96 -8.15 5.09 -14.58
C GLY A 96 -7.89 6.51 -15.11
N LEU A 97 -7.06 7.31 -14.44
CA LEU A 97 -6.76 8.70 -14.81
C LEU A 97 -5.74 8.85 -15.97
N GLU A 98 -5.58 7.83 -16.81
CA GLU A 98 -4.80 7.95 -18.05
C GLU A 98 -5.49 8.95 -19.01
N ASP A 99 -4.82 10.07 -19.26
CA ASP A 99 -5.13 11.13 -20.24
C ASP A 99 -6.49 11.83 -20.11
N ALA A 100 -6.55 12.89 -19.29
CA ALA A 100 -7.62 13.90 -19.37
C ALA A 100 -7.41 14.86 -20.57
N ASP A 101 -7.49 14.32 -21.80
CA ASP A 101 -7.89 15.08 -23.00
C ASP A 101 -9.27 14.57 -23.47
N GLU A 102 -10.27 14.56 -22.59
CA GLU A 102 -11.69 14.48 -22.99
C GLU A 102 -12.60 15.27 -22.01
N PRO A 103 -13.65 15.94 -22.52
CA PRO A 103 -14.41 16.94 -21.77
C PRO A 103 -15.36 16.27 -20.77
N ARG A 104 -15.30 16.71 -19.51
CA ARG A 104 -16.23 16.31 -18.43
C ARG A 104 -17.70 16.45 -18.89
N PRO A 105 -18.56 15.43 -18.77
CA PRO A 105 -19.99 15.63 -18.90
C PRO A 105 -20.51 16.28 -17.63
N ALA A 106 -21.25 17.37 -17.77
CA ALA A 106 -22.02 17.94 -16.68
C ALA A 106 -23.25 17.04 -16.43
N THR A 107 -23.24 16.29 -15.34
CA THR A 107 -24.44 15.65 -14.80
C THR A 107 -24.66 16.14 -13.38
N GLY A 108 -25.69 16.99 -13.22
CA GLY A 108 -26.24 17.32 -11.92
C GLY A 108 -27.20 16.24 -11.43
N GLY A 109 -27.34 16.17 -10.11
CA GLY A 109 -28.35 15.35 -9.43
C GLY A 109 -27.85 14.87 -8.07
N ASP A 110 -28.33 15.53 -7.02
CA ASP A 110 -28.12 15.27 -5.59
C ASP A 110 -28.23 13.79 -5.16
N GLU A 111 -27.20 13.27 -4.50
CA GLU A 111 -27.30 12.40 -3.32
C GLU A 111 -26.15 12.77 -2.36
N GLU A 112 -26.49 13.22 -1.15
CA GLU A 112 -25.55 13.50 -0.06
C GLU A 112 -24.95 12.19 0.47
N THR A 113 -23.91 11.70 -0.20
CA THR A 113 -22.86 10.93 0.46
C THR A 113 -21.68 11.87 0.61
N GLU A 114 -21.29 12.17 1.85
CA GLU A 114 -19.99 12.76 2.17
C GLU A 114 -18.91 11.77 1.71
N GLN A 115 -18.62 11.75 0.40
CA GLN A 115 -17.41 11.14 -0.12
C GLN A 115 -16.25 11.95 0.46
N PRO A 116 -15.30 11.31 1.16
CA PRO A 116 -14.11 12.02 1.61
C PRO A 116 -13.47 12.68 0.39
N ALA A 117 -13.01 13.92 0.57
CA ALA A 117 -12.26 14.62 -0.46
C ALA A 117 -11.00 13.80 -0.75
N VAL A 118 -11.03 13.07 -1.86
CA VAL A 118 -9.88 12.37 -2.39
C VAL A 118 -9.00 13.44 -3.01
N ASP A 119 -7.73 13.51 -2.61
CA ASP A 119 -6.77 14.39 -3.26
C ASP A 119 -6.74 14.08 -4.77
N PRO A 120 -7.12 15.01 -5.66
CA PRO A 120 -7.14 14.77 -7.09
C PRO A 120 -5.73 14.63 -7.70
N GLU A 121 -4.67 14.90 -6.94
CA GLU A 121 -3.27 14.69 -7.34
C GLU A 121 -2.77 13.28 -7.01
N ALA A 122 -3.36 12.59 -6.02
CA ALA A 122 -3.00 11.23 -5.68
C ALA A 122 -3.52 10.26 -6.76
N ASP A 123 -2.61 9.58 -7.44
CA ASP A 123 -2.94 8.58 -8.46
C ASP A 123 -2.50 7.17 -8.05
N PRO A 124 -3.29 6.45 -7.22
CA PRO A 124 -2.97 5.10 -6.83
C PRO A 124 -2.83 4.14 -8.01
N VAL A 125 -1.90 3.19 -7.90
CA VAL A 125 -1.50 2.23 -8.94
C VAL A 125 -1.40 0.82 -8.40
N GLY A 126 -1.54 -0.17 -9.28
CA GLY A 126 -1.45 -1.58 -8.91
C GLY A 126 -2.79 -2.18 -8.49
N ASP A 127 -2.80 -2.95 -7.41
CA ASP A 127 -3.93 -3.77 -6.99
C ASP A 127 -4.67 -3.15 -5.80
N ALA A 128 -5.79 -2.47 -6.04
CA ALA A 128 -6.56 -1.88 -4.95
C ALA A 128 -7.39 -2.87 -4.13
N ASP A 129 -7.59 -4.10 -4.63
CA ASP A 129 -8.26 -5.17 -3.90
C ASP A 129 -7.27 -6.02 -3.08
N ILE A 130 -6.02 -5.56 -2.92
CA ILE A 130 -4.95 -6.27 -2.20
C ILE A 130 -5.29 -6.63 -0.75
N LEU A 131 -6.23 -5.93 -0.11
CA LEU A 131 -6.68 -6.17 1.27
C LEU A 131 -8.17 -6.56 1.38
N ALA A 132 -8.84 -6.82 0.26
CA ALA A 132 -10.31 -6.97 0.22
C ALA A 132 -10.82 -8.14 1.07
N ASP A 133 -10.16 -9.30 1.00
CA ASP A 133 -10.45 -10.49 1.82
C ASP A 133 -10.06 -10.34 3.29
N LEU A 134 -9.25 -9.33 3.63
CA LEU A 134 -8.89 -8.98 5.01
C LEU A 134 -9.83 -7.91 5.61
N GLY A 135 -10.91 -7.56 4.90
CA GLY A 135 -11.93 -6.64 5.38
C GLY A 135 -11.72 -5.17 4.97
N ILE A 136 -10.76 -4.89 4.07
CA ILE A 136 -10.53 -3.55 3.52
C ILE A 136 -10.74 -3.61 2.00
N PRO A 137 -11.97 -3.33 1.51
CA PRO A 137 -12.25 -3.32 0.08
C PRO A 137 -11.58 -2.12 -0.60
N ALA A 138 -11.36 -2.20 -1.92
CA ALA A 138 -10.70 -1.14 -2.70
C ALA A 138 -11.21 0.29 -2.42
N PRO A 139 -12.54 0.58 -2.36
CA PRO A 139 -13.00 1.93 -2.08
C PRO A 139 -12.54 2.47 -0.71
N LYS A 140 -12.40 1.58 0.29
CA LYS A 140 -11.91 1.97 1.61
C LYS A 140 -10.41 2.23 1.59
N LEU A 141 -9.64 1.38 0.92
CA LEU A 141 -8.19 1.56 0.78
C LEU A 141 -7.87 2.87 0.06
N LEU A 142 -8.53 3.14 -1.06
CA LEU A 142 -8.35 4.38 -1.83
C LEU A 142 -8.76 5.62 -1.03
N ALA A 143 -9.85 5.55 -0.25
CA ALA A 143 -10.26 6.65 0.62
C ALA A 143 -9.22 6.94 1.71
N LEU A 144 -8.64 5.92 2.34
CA LEU A 144 -7.58 6.10 3.33
C LEU A 144 -6.34 6.74 2.71
N SER A 145 -5.88 6.22 1.56
CA SER A 145 -4.68 6.72 0.89
C SER A 145 -4.82 8.14 0.32
N GLY A 146 -6.02 8.53 -0.10
CA GLY A 146 -6.29 9.86 -0.67
C GLY A 146 -6.82 10.89 0.33
N SER A 147 -6.85 10.57 1.63
CA SER A 147 -7.38 11.49 2.65
C SER A 147 -6.43 12.66 2.89
N GLU A 148 -6.91 13.88 2.67
CA GLU A 148 -6.12 15.10 2.90
C GLU A 148 -5.55 15.17 4.33
N GLY A 149 -4.22 15.36 4.43
CA GLY A 149 -3.52 15.54 5.70
C GLY A 149 -3.25 14.25 6.48
N MET A 150 -3.58 13.09 5.93
CA MET A 150 -3.23 11.80 6.51
C MET A 150 -1.81 11.39 6.07
N MET A 151 -0.96 11.01 7.03
CA MET A 151 0.39 10.55 6.72
C MET A 151 0.35 9.07 6.32
N PRO A 152 1.33 8.56 5.53
CA PRO A 152 1.46 7.14 5.25
C PRO A 152 1.41 6.25 6.49
N ALA A 153 2.06 6.68 7.58
CA ALA A 153 2.04 5.97 8.86
C ALA A 153 0.63 5.89 9.48
N ASP A 154 -0.19 6.93 9.35
CA ASP A 154 -1.57 6.93 9.84
C ASP A 154 -2.42 5.95 9.02
N VAL A 155 -2.22 5.91 7.69
CA VAL A 155 -2.89 4.94 6.80
C VAL A 155 -2.52 3.51 7.19
N THR A 156 -1.23 3.24 7.38
CA THR A 156 -0.75 1.92 7.85
C THR A 156 -1.37 1.55 9.20
N ALA A 157 -1.46 2.48 10.15
CA ALA A 157 -2.05 2.23 11.47
C ALA A 157 -3.55 1.86 11.37
N GLU A 158 -4.34 2.60 10.59
CA GLU A 158 -5.75 2.30 10.36
C GLU A 158 -5.96 0.94 9.68
N ILE A 159 -5.10 0.60 8.71
CA ILE A 159 -5.10 -0.71 8.08
C ILE A 159 -4.82 -1.79 9.13
N CYS A 160 -3.72 -1.67 9.87
CA CYS A 160 -3.31 -2.66 10.86
C CYS A 160 -4.35 -2.84 11.99
N GLN A 161 -5.08 -1.77 12.33
CA GLN A 161 -6.18 -1.85 13.30
C GLN A 161 -7.32 -2.76 12.81
N VAL A 162 -7.65 -2.71 11.52
CA VAL A 162 -8.67 -3.60 10.92
C VAL A 162 -8.16 -5.04 10.83
N LEU A 163 -6.88 -5.23 10.48
CA LEU A 163 -6.26 -6.56 10.37
C LEU A 163 -6.05 -7.22 11.74
N GLY A 164 -5.94 -6.42 12.80
CA GLY A 164 -5.64 -6.88 14.15
C GLY A 164 -4.14 -7.09 14.39
N CYS A 165 -3.29 -6.34 13.69
CA CYS A 165 -1.82 -6.37 13.81
C CYS A 165 -1.21 -5.01 14.19
N ALA A 166 -2.02 -4.10 14.75
CA ALA A 166 -1.59 -2.73 15.05
C ALA A 166 -0.52 -2.67 16.14
N ASP A 167 -0.65 -3.50 17.19
CA ASP A 167 0.30 -3.51 18.31
C ASP A 167 1.70 -3.95 17.83
N GLU A 168 1.75 -4.99 16.99
CA GLU A 168 2.97 -5.57 16.43
C GLU A 168 3.71 -4.56 15.54
N VAL A 169 2.99 -3.76 14.74
CA VAL A 169 3.61 -2.71 13.91
C VAL A 169 4.03 -1.51 14.73
N GLU A 170 3.27 -1.12 15.74
CA GLU A 170 3.61 0.02 16.61
C GLU A 170 4.89 -0.26 17.41
N GLU A 171 5.11 -1.50 17.88
CA GLU A 171 6.35 -1.90 18.54
C GLU A 171 7.60 -1.62 17.68
N LEU A 172 7.50 -1.75 16.36
CA LEU A 172 8.59 -1.44 15.41
C LEU A 172 8.86 0.05 15.24
N ARG A 173 7.98 0.93 15.73
CA ARG A 173 8.14 2.39 15.64
C ARG A 173 8.80 2.99 16.89
N GLU A 174 8.86 2.24 17.98
CA GLU A 174 9.45 2.69 19.25
C GLU A 174 10.98 2.52 19.33
N VAL A 175 11.60 1.94 18.29
CA VAL A 175 13.01 1.48 18.28
C VAL A 175 14.03 2.50 17.78
#